data_AF-A0A845AQM0-F1
#
_entry.id   AF-A0A845AQM0-F1
#
_cell.length_a   1.000
_cell.length_b   1.000
_cell.length_c   1.000
_cell.angle_alpha   90.00
_cell.angle_beta   90.00
_cell.angle_gamma   90.00
#
_symmetry.space_group_name_H-M   'P 1'
#
loop_
_entity.id
_entity.type
_entity.pdbx_description
1 polymer ?
#
loop_
_entity_poly.entity_id
_entity_poly.type
_entity_poly.pdbx_seq_one_letter_code
_entity_poly.pdbx_strand_id
1 'polypeptide(L)'
;MKKRELRADGLIPWAVFAVWVAVAIAISWDDRQFALSGPVGFAKVVLIAVWLGFLAYSWHCMRYENFVKSVREIWDKYWGRQIIVDLYISVFLSIALVFLVTGSIWQTLFWSIAMIPFANQAILLFVILYLDEIIAMLGLLG
;
A
#
# COMPACT_ATOMS: atom_id res chain seq x y z
N MET A 1 12.97 -22.25 -24.09
CA MET A 1 12.85 -21.02 -23.26
C MET A 1 12.46 -19.86 -24.16
N LYS A 2 11.25 -19.30 -23.99
CA LYS A 2 10.77 -18.14 -24.76
C LYS A 2 11.48 -16.89 -24.22
N LYS A 3 12.17 -16.11 -25.08
CA LYS A 3 12.75 -14.81 -24.70
C LYS A 3 11.65 -13.95 -24.09
N ARG A 4 11.75 -13.61 -22.80
CA ARG A 4 10.83 -12.69 -22.13
C ARG A 4 11.25 -11.28 -22.52
N GLU A 5 10.47 -10.64 -23.39
CA GLU A 5 10.67 -9.24 -23.75
C GLU A 5 10.29 -8.35 -22.57
N LEU A 6 11.17 -7.41 -22.21
CA LEU A 6 10.92 -6.38 -21.21
C LEU A 6 9.80 -5.47 -21.69
N ARG A 7 8.74 -5.32 -20.89
CA ARG A 7 7.63 -4.43 -21.24
C ARG A 7 7.75 -3.07 -20.54
N ALA A 8 7.50 -2.00 -21.30
CA ALA A 8 7.54 -0.61 -20.83
C ALA A 8 6.16 -0.08 -20.38
N ASP A 9 5.09 -0.87 -20.54
CA ASP A 9 3.69 -0.53 -20.19
C ASP A 9 3.47 -0.33 -18.68
N GLY A 10 4.40 -0.81 -17.84
CA GLY A 10 4.34 -0.64 -16.38
C GLY A 10 4.74 0.75 -15.85
N LEU A 11 5.34 1.64 -16.65
CA LEU A 11 5.92 2.88 -16.12
C LEU A 11 4.88 3.91 -15.66
N ILE A 12 3.74 4.02 -16.35
CA ILE A 12 2.73 5.05 -16.06
C ILE A 12 2.06 4.83 -14.70
N PRO A 13 1.55 3.62 -14.34
CA PRO A 13 0.96 3.38 -13.02
C PRO A 13 1.94 3.67 -11.87
N TRP A 14 3.23 3.39 -12.06
CA TRP A 14 4.25 3.68 -11.06
C TRP A 14 4.58 5.16 -10.94
N ALA A 15 4.63 5.90 -12.05
CA ALA A 15 4.80 7.35 -11.99
C ALA A 15 3.63 8.01 -11.26
N VAL A 16 2.39 7.57 -11.55
CA VAL A 16 1.19 8.01 -10.82
C VAL A 16 1.28 7.65 -9.35
N PHE A 17 1.67 6.42 -9.01
CA PHE A 17 1.86 6.00 -7.63
C PHE A 17 2.94 6.81 -6.91
N ALA A 18 4.08 7.08 -7.55
CA ALA A 18 5.16 7.88 -6.97
C ALA A 18 4.71 9.33 -6.67
N VAL A 19 3.98 9.95 -7.59
CA VAL A 19 3.37 11.28 -7.36
C VAL A 19 2.39 11.21 -6.20
N TRP A 20 1.54 10.18 -6.16
CA TRP A 20 0.58 9.97 -5.08
C TRP A 20 1.29 9.82 -3.72
N VAL A 21 2.38 9.05 -3.64
CA VAL A 21 3.21 8.88 -2.43
C VAL A 21 3.80 10.22 -1.98
N ALA A 22 4.36 11.01 -2.90
CA ALA A 22 4.91 12.33 -2.59
C ALA A 22 3.84 13.26 -2.01
N VAL A 23 2.64 13.26 -2.60
CA VAL A 23 1.49 14.04 -2.10
C VAL A 23 1.04 13.53 -0.73
N ALA A 24 0.97 12.22 -0.52
CA ALA A 24 0.58 11.63 0.77
C ALA A 24 1.55 12.02 1.89
N ILE A 25 2.85 11.95 1.64
CA ILE A 25 3.89 12.39 2.58
C ILE A 25 3.76 13.90 2.84
N ALA A 26 3.55 14.71 1.81
CA ALA A 26 3.42 16.16 1.96
C ALA A 26 2.16 16.57 2.76
N ILE A 27 1.03 15.90 2.55
CA ILE A 27 -0.23 16.19 3.25
C ILE A 27 -0.18 15.75 4.71
N SER A 28 0.47 14.62 4.99
CA SER A 28 0.56 14.05 6.33
C SER A 28 1.75 14.56 7.13
N TRP A 29 2.58 15.44 6.56
CA TRP A 29 3.86 15.85 7.13
C TRP A 29 3.73 16.33 8.59
N ASP A 30 4.39 15.62 9.49
CA ASP A 30 4.52 15.96 10.90
C ASP A 30 5.91 15.58 11.41
N ASP A 31 6.45 16.35 12.35
CA ASP A 31 7.80 16.14 12.90
C ASP A 31 7.99 14.75 13.54
N ARG A 32 6.90 14.09 13.95
CA ARG A 32 6.91 12.77 14.57
C ARG A 32 6.90 11.63 13.56
N GLN A 33 6.53 11.87 12.30
CA GLN A 33 6.37 10.80 11.31
C GLN A 33 7.65 9.97 11.13
N PHE A 34 8.80 10.64 11.14
CA PHE A 34 10.11 10.01 11.03
C PHE A 34 10.92 10.07 12.33
N ALA A 35 10.27 10.30 13.48
CA ALA A 35 10.93 10.14 14.76
C ALA A 35 11.22 8.65 15.00
N LEU A 36 12.50 8.26 14.88
CA LEU A 36 12.94 6.86 14.97
C LEU A 36 13.34 6.43 16.39
N SER A 37 12.95 7.18 17.42
CA SER A 37 13.28 6.87 18.80
C SER A 37 12.31 5.87 19.43
N GLY A 38 12.84 4.96 20.26
CA GLY A 38 12.05 4.02 21.06
C GLY A 38 11.44 2.84 20.28
N PRO A 39 10.57 2.05 20.93
CA PRO A 39 9.95 0.86 20.32
C PRO A 39 9.12 1.16 19.07
N VAL A 40 8.41 2.29 19.05
CA VAL A 40 7.62 2.73 17.89
C VAL A 40 8.52 3.08 16.71
N GLY A 41 9.63 3.78 16.96
CA GLY A 41 10.64 4.07 15.93
C GLY A 41 11.22 2.81 15.29
N PHE A 42 11.53 1.78 16.09
CA PHE A 42 11.97 0.48 15.57
C PHE A 42 10.90 -0.17 14.66
N ALA A 43 9.64 -0.16 15.09
CA ALA A 43 8.53 -0.68 14.28
C ALA A 43 8.41 0.07 12.94
N LYS A 44 8.56 1.41 12.92
CA LYS A 44 8.59 2.20 11.68
C LYS A 44 9.70 1.75 10.74
N VAL A 45 10.92 1.57 11.25
CA VAL A 45 12.07 1.12 10.43
C VAL A 45 11.78 -0.23 9.78
N VAL A 46 11.24 -1.19 10.55
CA VAL A 46 10.86 -2.52 10.02
C VAL A 46 9.78 -2.38 8.94
N LEU A 47 8.73 -1.60 9.19
CA LEU A 47 7.66 -1.39 8.22
C LEU A 47 8.15 -0.71 6.94
N ILE A 48 9.03 0.29 7.04
CA ILE A 48 9.66 0.95 5.89
C ILE A 48 10.49 -0.05 5.09
N ALA A 49 11.28 -0.90 5.76
CA ALA A 49 12.06 -1.93 5.08
C ALA A 49 11.17 -2.94 4.33
N VAL A 50 10.07 -3.36 4.94
CA VAL A 50 9.07 -4.23 4.30
C VAL A 50 8.43 -3.53 3.11
N TRP A 51 8.07 -2.25 3.25
CA TRP A 51 7.45 -1.45 2.20
C TRP A 51 8.38 -1.32 0.99
N LEU A 52 9.65 -0.95 1.22
CA LEU A 52 10.67 -0.89 0.17
C LEU A 52 10.92 -2.25 -0.49
N GLY A 53 10.93 -3.33 0.30
CA GLY A 53 11.06 -4.70 -0.23
C GLY A 53 9.88 -5.06 -1.13
N PHE A 54 8.65 -4.78 -0.69
CA PHE A 54 7.45 -5.04 -1.48
C PHE A 54 7.41 -4.16 -2.73
N LEU A 55 7.90 -2.92 -2.64
CA LEU A 55 7.99 -1.97 -3.76
C LEU A 55 8.93 -2.50 -4.83
N ALA A 56 10.15 -2.86 -4.44
CA ALA A 56 11.15 -3.42 -5.33
C ALA A 56 10.68 -4.73 -5.98
N TYR A 57 10.03 -5.60 -5.21
CA TYR A 57 9.50 -6.87 -5.71
C TYR A 57 8.32 -6.65 -6.68
N SER A 58 7.39 -5.76 -6.35
CA SER A 58 6.26 -5.41 -7.21
C SER A 58 6.74 -4.82 -8.55
N TRP A 59 7.76 -3.96 -8.49
CA TRP A 59 8.41 -3.39 -9.67
C TRP A 59 9.11 -4.48 -10.51
N HIS A 60 9.79 -5.42 -9.86
CA HIS A 60 10.39 -6.57 -10.51
C HIS A 60 9.36 -7.42 -11.26
N CYS A 61 8.25 -7.79 -10.61
CA CYS A 61 7.19 -8.62 -11.22
C CYS A 61 6.58 -7.96 -12.46
N MET A 62 6.31 -6.65 -12.41
CA MET A 62 5.73 -5.92 -13.55
C MET A 62 6.62 -5.88 -14.80
N ARG A 63 7.93 -6.10 -14.67
CA ARG A 63 8.81 -6.23 -15.84
C ARG A 63 8.58 -7.52 -16.63
N TYR A 64 7.98 -8.54 -16.00
CA TYR A 64 7.81 -9.87 -16.57
C TYR A 64 6.35 -10.24 -16.82
N GLU A 65 5.42 -9.68 -16.04
CA GLU A 65 4.00 -10.01 -16.09
C GLU A 65 3.13 -8.78 -16.25
N ASN A 66 2.09 -8.90 -17.08
CA ASN A 66 1.07 -7.86 -17.19
C ASN A 66 -0.02 -8.14 -16.14
N PHE A 67 -0.18 -7.21 -15.20
CA PHE A 67 -1.09 -7.34 -14.07
C PHE A 67 -2.52 -7.73 -14.50
N VAL A 68 -3.10 -7.01 -15.48
CA VAL A 68 -4.47 -7.25 -15.95
C VAL A 68 -4.61 -8.65 -16.53
N LYS A 69 -3.61 -9.09 -17.31
CA LYS A 69 -3.61 -10.43 -17.88
C LYS A 69 -3.51 -11.50 -16.79
N SER A 70 -2.58 -11.34 -15.84
CA SER A 70 -2.41 -12.29 -14.73
C SER A 70 -3.68 -12.36 -13.86
N VAL A 71 -4.32 -11.23 -13.56
CA VAL A 71 -5.60 -11.20 -12.83
C VAL A 71 -6.69 -11.95 -13.59
N ARG A 72 -6.80 -11.77 -14.91
CA ARG A 72 -7.78 -12.50 -15.72
C ARG A 72 -7.54 -14.02 -15.70
N GLU A 73 -6.29 -14.45 -15.81
CA GLU A 73 -5.91 -15.86 -15.73
C GLU A 73 -6.20 -16.47 -14.33
N ILE A 74 -6.08 -15.68 -13.27
CA ILE A 74 -6.42 -16.09 -11.90
C ILE A 74 -7.94 -16.13 -11.71
N TRP A 75 -8.68 -15.17 -12.26
CA TRP A 75 -10.13 -15.05 -12.15
C TRP A 75 -10.89 -16.25 -12.73
N ASP A 76 -10.33 -16.89 -13.76
CA ASP A 76 -10.94 -18.10 -14.35
C ASP A 76 -10.91 -19.30 -13.40
N LYS A 77 -10.12 -19.24 -12.32
CA LYS A 77 -10.02 -20.28 -11.29
C LYS A 77 -10.88 -19.93 -10.08
N TYR A 78 -11.67 -20.88 -9.57
CA TYR A 78 -12.49 -20.68 -8.36
C TYR A 78 -11.68 -20.18 -7.16
N TRP A 79 -10.53 -20.81 -6.90
CA TRP A 79 -9.62 -20.38 -5.84
C TRP A 79 -9.05 -18.97 -6.07
N GLY A 80 -8.80 -18.63 -7.33
CA GLY A 80 -8.32 -17.29 -7.69
C GLY A 80 -9.38 -16.20 -7.45
N ARG A 81 -10.66 -16.48 -7.74
CA ARG A 81 -11.76 -15.58 -7.39
C ARG A 81 -11.87 -15.37 -5.88
N GLN A 82 -11.72 -16.44 -5.09
CA GLN A 82 -11.73 -16.33 -3.64
C GLN A 82 -10.60 -15.41 -3.15
N ILE A 83 -9.35 -15.61 -3.61
CA ILE A 83 -8.22 -14.75 -3.26
C ILE A 83 -8.50 -13.28 -3.60
N ILE A 84 -9.08 -13.01 -4.76
CA ILE A 84 -9.42 -11.64 -5.17
C ILE A 84 -10.50 -11.05 -4.25
N VAL A 85 -11.55 -11.82 -3.94
CA VAL A 85 -12.60 -11.37 -3.00
C VAL A 85 -12.01 -11.08 -1.62
N ASP A 86 -11.20 -11.99 -1.08
CA ASP A 86 -10.53 -11.82 0.22
C ASP A 86 -9.65 -10.57 0.24
N LEU A 87 -8.90 -10.32 -0.85
CA LEU A 87 -8.12 -9.10 -1.02
C LEU A 87 -8.99 -7.85 -0.97
N TYR A 88 -10.13 -7.81 -1.68
CA TYR A 88 -10.99 -6.62 -1.69
C TYR A 88 -11.77 -6.43 -0.38
N ILE A 89 -12.07 -7.50 0.35
CA ILE A 89 -12.55 -7.39 1.73
C ILE A 89 -11.47 -6.71 2.59
N SER A 90 -10.21 -7.14 2.46
CA SER A 90 -9.10 -6.51 3.20
C SER A 90 -8.88 -5.04 2.81
N VAL A 91 -9.09 -4.68 1.53
CA VAL A 91 -9.06 -3.28 1.07
C VAL A 91 -10.16 -2.47 1.72
N PHE A 92 -11.39 -2.99 1.76
CA PHE A 92 -12.51 -2.31 2.42
C PHE A 92 -12.21 -2.05 3.90
N LEU A 93 -11.70 -3.04 4.62
CA LEU A 93 -11.29 -2.89 6.03
C LEU A 93 -10.14 -1.89 6.18
N SER A 94 -9.19 -1.87 5.25
CA SER A 94 -8.09 -0.91 5.22
C SER A 94 -8.58 0.53 5.03
N ILE A 95 -9.55 0.75 4.15
CA ILE A 95 -10.21 2.05 3.95
C ILE A 95 -10.95 2.47 5.22
N ALA A 96 -11.64 1.54 5.88
CA ALA A 96 -12.29 1.81 7.16
C ALA A 96 -11.28 2.23 8.24
N LEU A 97 -10.11 1.57 8.31
CA LEU A 97 -9.01 1.98 9.20
C LEU A 97 -8.53 3.41 8.91
N VAL A 98 -8.38 3.78 7.64
CA VAL A 98 -8.01 5.16 7.26
C VAL A 98 -9.03 6.16 7.82
N PHE A 99 -10.32 5.89 7.65
CA PHE A 99 -11.36 6.77 8.17
C PHE A 99 -11.34 6.85 9.70
N LEU A 100 -11.16 5.72 10.39
CA LEU A 100 -11.10 5.68 11.86
C LEU A 100 -9.91 6.47 12.41
N VAL A 101 -8.74 6.36 11.79
CA VAL A 101 -7.51 7.02 12.24
C VAL A 101 -7.51 8.50 11.91
N THR A 102 -7.97 8.87 10.70
CA THR A 102 -7.90 10.26 10.21
C THR A 102 -9.14 11.09 10.57
N GLY A 103 -10.28 10.43 10.83
CA GLY A 103 -11.59 11.07 10.98
C GLY A 103 -12.07 11.82 9.73
N SER A 104 -11.37 11.71 8.60
CA SER A 104 -11.55 12.58 7.43
C SER A 104 -12.02 11.80 6.21
N ILE A 105 -13.21 12.14 5.71
CA ILE A 105 -13.74 11.56 4.48
C ILE A 105 -12.85 11.88 3.26
N TRP A 106 -12.26 13.07 3.22
CA TRP A 106 -11.39 13.49 2.11
C TRP A 106 -10.09 12.70 2.07
N GLN A 107 -9.46 12.47 3.23
CA GLN A 107 -8.28 11.61 3.31
C GLN A 107 -8.64 10.16 2.96
N THR A 108 -9.79 9.68 3.44
CA THR A 108 -10.28 8.33 3.13
C THR A 108 -10.46 8.14 1.61
N LEU A 109 -11.08 9.10 0.93
CA LEU A 109 -11.23 9.08 -0.54
C LEU A 109 -9.87 9.13 -1.25
N PHE A 110 -8.96 9.99 -0.78
CA PHE A 110 -7.61 10.11 -1.33
C PHE A 110 -6.82 8.78 -1.24
N TRP A 111 -6.83 8.12 -0.08
CA TRP A 111 -6.19 6.82 0.13
C TRP A 111 -6.87 5.70 -0.65
N SER A 112 -8.21 5.73 -0.75
CA SER A 112 -8.97 4.73 -1.52
C SER A 112 -8.52 4.65 -2.98
N ILE A 113 -8.18 5.79 -3.60
CA ILE A 113 -7.71 5.86 -4.99
C ILE A 113 -6.44 5.01 -5.18
N ALA A 114 -5.48 5.09 -4.25
CA ALA A 114 -4.25 4.30 -4.32
C ALA A 114 -4.46 2.83 -3.95
N MET A 115 -5.41 2.52 -3.06
CA MET A 115 -5.68 1.15 -2.64
C MET A 115 -6.31 0.28 -3.73
N ILE A 116 -6.97 0.85 -4.74
CA ILE A 116 -7.57 0.08 -5.84
C ILE A 116 -6.49 -0.66 -6.67
N PRO A 117 -5.45 0.01 -7.21
CA PRO A 117 -4.38 -0.66 -7.94
C PRO A 117 -3.24 -1.17 -7.05
N PHE A 118 -3.03 -0.55 -5.87
CA PHE A 118 -1.85 -0.77 -5.03
C PHE A 118 -2.22 -1.01 -3.56
N ALA A 119 -3.31 -1.74 -3.30
CA ALA A 119 -3.84 -2.09 -1.97
C ALA A 119 -2.77 -2.21 -0.88
N ASN A 120 -1.90 -3.21 -1.00
CA ASN A 120 -0.88 -3.54 0.00
C ASN A 120 0.17 -2.43 0.17
N GLN A 121 0.55 -1.76 -0.92
CA GLN A 121 1.53 -0.66 -0.87
C GLN A 121 0.96 0.58 -0.21
N ALA A 122 -0.29 0.91 -0.55
CA ALA A 122 -0.99 2.08 -0.04
C ALA A 122 -1.28 1.90 1.46
N ILE A 123 -1.87 0.78 1.88
CA ILE A 123 -2.15 0.58 3.32
C ILE A 123 -0.86 0.50 4.14
N LEU A 124 0.20 -0.13 3.63
CA LEU A 124 1.45 -0.21 4.38
C LEU A 124 2.11 1.17 4.53
N LEU A 125 2.08 2.01 3.50
CA LEU A 125 2.53 3.40 3.61
C LEU A 125 1.66 4.20 4.60
N PHE A 126 0.33 4.02 4.56
CA PHE A 126 -0.57 4.64 5.53
C PHE A 126 -0.19 4.27 6.96
N VAL A 127 0.01 2.98 7.22
CA VAL A 127 0.41 2.50 8.55
C VAL A 127 1.74 3.09 8.99
N ILE A 128 2.71 3.26 8.08
CA ILE A 128 3.98 3.91 8.38
C ILE A 128 3.78 5.39 8.80
N LEU A 129 2.99 6.13 8.02
CA LEU A 129 2.79 7.57 8.21
C LEU A 129 1.91 7.90 9.43
N TYR A 130 1.03 6.98 9.84
CA TYR A 130 0.07 7.16 10.93
C TYR A 130 0.27 6.15 12.07
N LEU A 131 1.48 5.60 12.22
CA LEU A 131 1.72 4.51 13.18
C LEU A 131 1.43 4.95 14.63
N ASP A 132 1.82 6.18 14.99
CA ASP A 132 1.61 6.72 16.33
C ASP A 132 0.12 6.86 16.65
N GLU A 133 -0.65 7.37 15.70
CA GLU A 133 -2.11 7.54 15.81
C GLU A 133 -2.81 6.19 15.90
N ILE A 134 -2.39 5.20 15.11
CA ILE A 134 -2.92 3.83 15.16
C ILE A 134 -2.66 3.22 16.55
N ILE A 135 -1.44 3.32 17.06
CA ILE A 135 -1.07 2.78 18.36
C ILE A 135 -1.85 3.49 19.49
N ALA A 136 -1.99 4.81 19.41
CA ALA A 136 -2.77 5.60 20.35
C ALA A 136 -4.26 5.21 20.34
N MET A 137 -4.85 5.04 19.14
CA MET A 137 -6.24 4.60 18.97
C MET A 137 -6.48 3.20 19.57
N LEU A 138 -5.51 2.29 19.44
CA LEU A 138 -5.61 0.94 19.98
C LEU A 138 -5.31 0.86 21.49
N GLY A 139 -4.94 1.96 22.14
CA GLY A 139 -4.60 1.98 23.56
C GLY A 139 -3.33 1.18 23.91
N LEU A 140 -2.42 1.01 22.93
CA LEU A 140 -1.21 0.21 23.08
C LEU A 140 -0.03 0.98 23.69
N LEU A 141 -0.22 2.27 23.98
CA LEU A 141 0.67 3.09 24.80
C LEU A 141 -0.05 3.38 26.13
N GLY A 142 0.02 2.40 27.04
CA GLY A 142 -0.40 2.48 28.43
C GLY A 142 0.68 1.90 29.33
#